data_AF-U1PBZ4-F1
#
_entry.id   AF-U1PBZ4-F1
#
_cell.length_a   1.000
_cell.length_b   1.000
_cell.length_c   1.000
_cell.angle_alpha   90.00
_cell.angle_beta   90.00
_cell.angle_gamma   90.00
#
_symmetry.space_group_name_H-M   'P 1'
#
loop_
_entity.id
_entity.type
_entity.pdbx_description
1 polymer ?
#
loop_
_entity_poly.entity_id
_entity_poly.type
_entity_poly.pdbx_seq_one_letter_code
_entity_poly.pdbx_strand_id
1 'polypeptide(L)'
;LGTGALLLFPVFVAAVPVYITNRLAAPMVARYREYVADHAAGELVGSHAAVAGALTTLDREYSTQYTQDLRVGWSTRAFGIVPPPWEERKVLDGAIRFFYRRILGTHPPTESRIERLRSRDR
;
A
#
# COMPACT_ATOMS: atom_id res chain seq x y z
N LEU A 1 12.25 22.60 -34.55
CA LEU A 1 12.23 21.34 -33.76
C LEU A 1 13.60 20.68 -33.94
N GLY A 2 14.49 20.89 -32.97
CA GLY A 2 15.92 20.56 -33.09
C GLY A 2 16.22 19.07 -32.93
N THR A 3 17.39 18.65 -33.38
CA THR A 3 17.97 17.29 -33.31
C THR A 3 17.78 16.57 -31.96
N GLY A 4 17.73 17.30 -30.84
CA GLY A 4 17.41 16.74 -29.53
C GLY A 4 16.01 16.10 -29.42
N ALA A 5 15.00 16.65 -30.10
CA ALA A 5 13.65 16.08 -30.12
C ALA A 5 13.61 14.73 -30.87
N LEU A 6 14.43 14.58 -31.92
CA LEU A 6 14.51 13.34 -32.69
C LEU A 6 15.13 12.19 -31.88
N LEU A 7 16.08 12.50 -30.99
CA LEU A 7 16.76 11.52 -30.14
C LEU A 7 15.97 11.19 -28.87
N LEU A 8 15.30 12.18 -28.26
CA LEU A 8 14.53 11.98 -27.02
C LEU A 8 13.20 11.28 -27.26
N PHE A 9 12.58 11.46 -28.44
CA PHE A 9 11.30 10.83 -28.76
C PHE A 9 11.31 9.29 -28.65
N PRO A 10 12.23 8.54 -29.29
CA PRO A 10 12.26 7.08 -29.15
C PRO A 10 12.57 6.63 -27.71
N VAL A 11 13.43 7.37 -27.00
CA VAL A 11 13.70 7.10 -25.58
C VAL A 11 12.44 7.24 -24.74
N PHE A 12 11.64 8.29 -24.98
CA PHE A 12 10.39 8.51 -24.28
C PHE A 12 9.35 7.43 -24.60
N VAL A 13 9.22 7.06 -25.88
CA VAL A 13 8.32 5.99 -26.34
C VAL A 13 8.67 4.65 -25.68
N ALA A 14 9.95 4.35 -25.46
CA ALA A 14 10.38 3.14 -24.76
C ALA A 14 10.25 3.25 -23.22
N ALA A 15 10.56 4.42 -22.65
CA ALA A 15 10.59 4.61 -21.21
C ALA A 15 9.19 4.66 -20.57
N VAL A 16 8.21 5.25 -21.26
CA VAL A 16 6.84 5.40 -20.73
C VAL A 16 6.18 4.05 -20.42
N PRO A 17 6.14 3.07 -21.35
CA PRO A 17 5.59 1.74 -21.06
C PRO A 17 6.31 1.03 -19.91
N VAL A 18 7.65 1.07 -19.89
CA VAL A 18 8.44 0.45 -18.81
C VAL A 18 8.12 1.09 -17.46
N TYR A 19 8.05 2.42 -17.42
CA TYR A 19 7.68 3.17 -16.22
C TYR A 19 6.27 2.80 -15.74
N ILE A 20 5.28 2.79 -16.65
CA ILE A 20 3.89 2.44 -16.32
C ILE A 20 3.82 1.00 -15.78
N THR A 21 4.43 0.04 -16.46
CA THR A 21 4.44 -1.37 -16.03
C THR A 21 5.07 -1.52 -14.65
N ASN A 22 6.23 -0.92 -14.41
CA ASN A 22 6.88 -0.98 -13.10
C ASN A 22 6.00 -0.33 -12.01
N ARG A 23 5.38 0.81 -12.34
CA ARG A 23 4.57 1.58 -11.41
C ARG A 23 3.29 0.85 -11.00
N LEU A 24 2.77 -0.04 -11.85
CA LEU A 24 1.64 -0.92 -11.58
C LEU A 24 2.05 -2.25 -10.92
N ALA A 25 3.18 -2.84 -11.34
CA ALA A 25 3.63 -4.13 -10.84
C ALA A 25 4.09 -4.06 -9.37
N ALA A 26 4.83 -3.02 -9.00
CA ALA A 26 5.34 -2.84 -7.64
C ALA A 26 4.24 -2.89 -6.55
N PRO A 27 3.15 -2.09 -6.63
CA PRO A 27 2.07 -2.16 -5.65
C PRO A 27 1.29 -3.47 -5.71
N MET A 28 1.17 -4.13 -6.87
CA MET A 28 0.54 -5.45 -6.95
C MET A 28 1.32 -6.50 -6.15
N VAL A 29 2.64 -6.56 -6.34
CA VAL A 29 3.50 -7.51 -5.61
C VAL A 29 3.51 -7.18 -4.12
N ALA A 30 3.59 -5.90 -3.75
CA ALA A 30 3.54 -5.48 -2.35
C ALA A 30 2.24 -5.94 -1.66
N ARG A 31 1.07 -5.72 -2.29
CA ARG A 31 -0.22 -6.18 -1.75
C ARG A 31 -0.31 -7.69 -1.60
N TYR A 32 0.21 -8.43 -2.58
CA TYR A 32 0.23 -9.88 -2.50
C TYR A 32 1.07 -10.37 -1.31
N ARG A 33 2.23 -9.75 -1.09
CA ARG A 33 3.09 -10.06 0.06
C ARG A 33 2.39 -9.80 1.40
N GLU A 34 1.62 -8.73 1.52
CA GLU A 34 0.82 -8.47 2.73
C GLU A 34 -0.19 -9.59 3.01
N TYR A 35 -0.92 -10.06 1.98
CA TYR A 35 -1.89 -11.15 2.16
C TYR A 35 -1.25 -12.50 2.52
N VAL A 36 -0.04 -12.75 2.02
CA VAL A 36 0.75 -13.93 2.39
C VAL A 36 1.28 -13.79 3.82
N ALA A 37 1.75 -12.60 4.21
CA ALA A 37 2.20 -12.33 5.57
C ALA A 37 1.05 -12.50 6.58
N ASP A 38 -0.14 -11.97 6.30
CA ASP A 38 -1.34 -12.15 7.12
C ASP A 38 -1.71 -13.62 7.28
N HIS A 39 -1.58 -14.40 6.19
CA HIS A 39 -1.83 -15.82 6.22
C HIS A 39 -0.90 -16.55 7.18
N ALA A 40 0.40 -16.35 6.99
CA ALA A 40 1.45 -16.98 7.77
C ALA A 40 1.36 -16.56 9.24
N ALA A 41 1.03 -15.29 9.50
CA ALA A 41 0.76 -14.81 10.85
C ALA A 41 -0.40 -15.59 11.50
N GLY A 42 -1.50 -15.80 10.79
CA GLY A 42 -2.62 -16.58 11.31
C GLY A 42 -2.27 -18.04 11.56
N GLU A 43 -1.47 -18.66 10.70
CA GLU A 43 -0.97 -20.03 10.90
C GLU A 43 -0.02 -20.13 12.10
N LEU A 44 0.90 -19.18 12.26
CA LEU A 44 1.85 -19.13 13.37
C LEU A 44 1.17 -18.83 14.72
N VAL A 45 0.15 -17.98 14.72
CA VAL A 45 -0.67 -17.66 15.90
C VAL A 45 -1.68 -18.78 16.20
N GLY A 46 -2.02 -19.61 15.20
CA GLY A 46 -3.05 -20.64 15.30
C GLY A 46 -4.48 -20.11 15.24
N SER A 47 -4.67 -18.84 14.85
CA SER A 47 -5.99 -18.21 14.67
C SER A 47 -5.90 -17.01 13.73
N HIS A 48 -6.58 -17.08 12.58
CA HIS A 48 -6.68 -15.95 11.66
C HIS A 48 -7.56 -14.82 12.27
N ALA A 49 -8.55 -15.15 13.09
CA ALA A 49 -9.40 -14.21 13.81
C ALA A 49 -8.63 -13.38 14.85
N ALA A 50 -7.68 -13.98 15.57
CA ALA A 50 -6.81 -13.26 16.51
C ALA A 50 -5.97 -12.20 15.77
N VAL A 51 -5.40 -12.55 14.61
CA VAL A 51 -4.66 -11.62 13.75
C VAL A 51 -5.57 -10.52 13.21
N ALA A 52 -6.80 -10.85 12.79
CA ALA A 52 -7.78 -9.86 12.35
C ALA A 52 -8.15 -8.87 13.47
N GLY A 53 -8.28 -9.37 14.71
CA GLY A 53 -8.50 -8.56 15.90
C GLY A 53 -7.34 -7.59 16.17
N ALA A 54 -6.10 -8.10 16.10
CA ALA A 54 -4.90 -7.28 16.24
C ALA A 54 -4.82 -6.18 15.17
N LEU A 55 -5.08 -6.50 13.91
CA LEU A 55 -5.13 -5.50 12.82
C LEU A 55 -6.22 -4.44 13.06
N THR A 56 -7.39 -4.84 13.58
CA THR A 56 -8.48 -3.91 13.92
C THR A 56 -8.05 -2.94 15.02
N THR A 57 -7.38 -3.43 16.06
CA THR A 57 -6.85 -2.59 17.14
C THR A 57 -5.80 -1.62 16.62
N LEU A 58 -4.84 -2.10 15.81
CA LEU A 58 -3.81 -1.27 15.21
C LEU A 58 -4.40 -0.16 14.32
N ASP A 59 -5.38 -0.47 13.47
CA ASP A 59 -6.04 0.51 12.59
C ASP A 59 -6.76 1.62 13.39
N ARG A 60 -7.40 1.25 14.50
CA ARG A 60 -8.07 2.20 15.41
C ARG A 60 -7.07 3.09 16.14
N GLU A 61 -5.98 2.52 16.67
CA GLU A 61 -4.92 3.30 17.33
C GLU A 61 -4.24 4.22 16.34
N TYR A 62 -3.99 3.74 15.11
CA TYR A 62 -3.36 4.51 14.05
C TYR A 62 -4.22 5.70 13.59
N SER A 63 -5.54 5.55 13.54
CA SER A 63 -6.48 6.64 13.22
C SER A 63 -6.65 7.66 14.35
N THR A 64 -6.43 7.26 15.61
CA THR A 64 -6.68 8.12 16.78
C THR A 64 -5.43 8.90 17.24
N GLN A 65 -4.23 8.31 17.17
CA GLN A 65 -3.09 8.75 17.97
C GLN A 65 -1.98 9.50 17.19
N TYR A 66 -2.02 9.51 15.85
CA TYR A 66 -0.85 9.87 15.03
C TYR A 66 -0.72 11.36 14.61
N THR A 67 -1.13 12.30 15.46
CA THR A 67 -0.83 13.74 15.27
C THR A 67 0.52 14.17 15.84
N GLN A 68 1.17 13.41 16.73
CA GLN A 68 2.37 13.90 17.44
C GLN A 68 3.56 12.94 17.60
N ASP A 69 3.47 11.63 17.36
CA ASP A 69 4.68 10.79 17.43
C ASP A 69 5.51 10.82 16.13
N LEU A 70 6.69 11.43 16.24
CA LEU A 70 7.64 11.76 15.18
C LEU A 70 9.00 11.06 15.34
N ARG A 71 9.17 10.06 16.23
CA ARG A 71 10.44 9.31 16.36
C ARG A 71 10.85 8.51 15.11
N VAL A 72 9.96 8.49 14.13
CA VAL A 72 9.98 7.76 12.88
C VAL A 72 9.91 8.83 11.79
N GLY A 73 11.06 9.25 11.26
CA GLY A 73 11.10 10.14 10.08
C GLY A 73 10.33 9.54 8.90
N TRP A 74 10.16 10.29 7.81
CA TRP A 74 9.43 9.84 6.61
C TRP A 74 9.81 8.41 6.14
N SER A 75 11.05 7.98 6.39
CA SER A 75 11.58 6.66 6.05
C SER A 75 11.03 5.52 6.89
N THR A 76 11.05 5.60 8.22
CA THR A 76 10.66 4.47 9.10
C THR A 76 9.16 4.17 9.02
N ARG A 77 8.42 5.18 8.57
CA ARG A 77 6.98 5.20 8.32
C ARG A 77 6.57 4.22 7.20
N ALA A 78 7.50 3.90 6.28
CA ALA A 78 7.30 2.90 5.22
C ALA A 78 7.33 1.43 5.72
N PHE A 79 7.64 1.19 7.01
CA PHE A 79 7.65 -0.15 7.61
C PHE A 79 6.41 -0.42 8.48
N GLY A 80 5.40 0.45 8.45
CA GLY A 80 4.15 0.24 9.16
C GLY A 80 3.36 -0.95 8.62
N ILE A 81 2.79 -1.76 9.50
CA ILE A 81 1.91 -2.89 9.13
C ILE A 81 0.58 -2.36 8.57
N VAL A 82 0.05 -1.28 9.16
CA VAL A 82 -1.15 -0.59 8.71
C VAL A 82 -0.78 0.40 7.59
N PRO A 83 -1.60 0.52 6.53
CA PRO A 83 -1.37 1.48 5.46
C PRO A 83 -1.18 2.90 6.03
N PRO A 84 -0.08 3.58 5.70
CA PRO A 84 0.19 4.88 6.27
C PRO A 84 -0.69 6.02 5.71
N PRO A 85 -0.89 7.13 6.45
CA PRO A 85 -1.80 8.20 6.06
C PRO A 85 -1.26 9.07 4.92
N TRP A 86 -0.06 8.80 4.37
CA TRP A 86 0.45 9.49 3.17
C TRP A 86 0.42 8.60 1.92
N GLU A 87 0.20 7.29 2.04
CA GLU A 87 -0.47 6.57 0.94
C GLU A 87 -1.83 7.22 0.67
N GLU A 88 -2.42 7.82 1.70
CA GLU A 88 -3.48 8.81 1.62
C GLU A 88 -2.90 10.22 1.35
N ARG A 89 -2.35 10.48 0.16
CA ARG A 89 -1.87 11.84 -0.17
C ARG A 89 -2.99 12.87 0.06
N LYS A 90 -2.89 13.65 1.16
CA LYS A 90 -3.90 14.64 1.57
C LYS A 90 -4.08 15.78 0.56
N VAL A 91 -3.11 15.98 -0.32
CA VAL A 91 -3.11 17.01 -1.39
C VAL A 91 -3.95 16.66 -2.62
N LEU A 92 -4.53 15.46 -2.68
CA LEU A 92 -5.35 15.02 -3.82
C LEU A 92 -6.85 15.03 -3.47
N ASP A 93 -7.67 15.53 -4.39
CA ASP A 93 -9.13 15.47 -4.35
C ASP A 93 -9.62 14.03 -4.14
N GLY A 94 -10.78 13.85 -3.50
CA GLY A 94 -11.28 12.54 -3.04
C GLY A 94 -11.31 11.46 -4.13
N ALA A 95 -11.65 11.81 -5.37
CA ALA A 95 -11.67 10.87 -6.49
C ALA A 95 -10.25 10.48 -6.96
N ILE A 96 -9.35 11.44 -7.05
CA ILE A 96 -7.94 11.20 -7.44
C ILE A 96 -7.24 10.39 -6.35
N ARG A 97 -7.51 10.70 -5.07
CA ARG A 97 -7.05 9.92 -3.92
C ARG A 97 -7.51 8.46 -4.00
N PHE A 98 -8.79 8.22 -4.29
CA PHE A 98 -9.33 6.87 -4.43
C PHE A 98 -8.65 6.09 -5.55
N PHE A 99 -8.46 6.72 -6.71
CA PHE A 99 -7.79 6.11 -7.86
C PHE A 99 -6.31 5.79 -7.57
N TYR A 100 -5.57 6.74 -6.97
CA TYR A 100 -4.19 6.53 -6.54
C TYR A 100 -4.07 5.42 -5.50
N ARG A 101 -4.97 5.36 -4.51
CA ARG A 101 -4.99 4.27 -3.53
C ARG A 101 -5.24 2.93 -4.22
N ARG A 102 -6.21 2.87 -5.14
CA ARG A 102 -6.57 1.62 -5.81
C ARG A 102 -5.46 1.09 -6.71
N ILE A 103 -4.67 1.96 -7.33
CA ILE A 103 -3.71 1.56 -8.37
C ILE A 103 -2.25 1.60 -7.86
N LEU A 104 -1.91 2.55 -7.01
CA LEU A 104 -0.53 2.88 -6.64
C LEU A 104 -0.19 2.71 -5.16
N GLY A 105 -1.18 2.43 -4.31
CA GLY A 105 -0.96 2.11 -2.89
C GLY A 105 -0.24 0.77 -2.73
N THR A 106 0.81 0.73 -1.92
CA THR A 106 1.63 -0.47 -1.71
C THR A 106 1.00 -1.44 -0.71
N HIS A 107 0.17 -0.94 0.21
CA HIS A 107 -0.64 -1.79 1.08
C HIS A 107 -2.09 -1.95 0.58
N PRO A 108 -2.71 -3.12 0.75
CA PRO A 108 -4.14 -3.27 0.55
C PRO A 108 -4.88 -2.59 1.71
N PRO A 109 -6.13 -2.14 1.50
CA PRO A 109 -6.95 -1.58 2.59
C PRO A 109 -7.04 -2.54 3.77
N THR A 110 -6.90 -2.03 5.00
CA THR A 110 -6.94 -2.86 6.22
C THR A 110 -8.22 -3.69 6.30
N GLU A 111 -9.37 -3.10 5.96
CA GLU A 111 -10.67 -3.78 5.92
C GLU A 111 -10.66 -5.02 5.02
N SER A 112 -10.02 -4.93 3.84
CA SER A 112 -9.91 -6.06 2.91
C SER A 112 -9.01 -7.19 3.47
N ARG A 113 -7.99 -6.84 4.26
CA ARG A 113 -7.14 -7.83 4.94
C ARG A 113 -7.90 -8.52 6.07
N ILE A 114 -8.63 -7.75 6.86
CA ILE A 114 -9.49 -8.25 7.95
C ILE A 114 -10.53 -9.23 7.42
N GLU A 115 -11.24 -8.87 6.34
CA GLU A 115 -12.25 -9.77 5.75
C GLU A 115 -11.62 -11.07 5.24
N ARG A 116 -10.46 -10.98 4.60
CA ARG A 116 -9.73 -12.17 4.10
C ARG A 116 -9.21 -13.08 5.21
N LEU A 117 -8.85 -12.52 6.36
CA LEU A 117 -8.47 -13.30 7.55
C LEU A 117 -9.69 -13.99 8.16
N ARG A 118 -10.80 -13.26 8.33
CA ARG A 118 -12.06 -13.82 8.84
C ARG A 118 -12.65 -14.91 7.95
N SER A 119 -12.45 -14.83 6.63
CA SER A 119 -12.94 -15.84 5.70
C SER A 119 -12.14 -17.15 5.73
N ARG A 120 -11.02 -17.23 6.46
CA ARG A 120 -10.20 -18.46 6.59
C ARG A 120 -10.55 -19.31 7.80
N ASP A 121 -11.17 -18.72 8.80
CA ASP A 121 -11.66 -19.42 10.00
C ASP A 121 -13.12 -19.89 9.85
N ARG A 122 -13.74 -19.65 8.69
CA ARG A 122 -15.07 -20.18 8.30
C ARG A 122 -14.90 -21.46 7.52
#